data_AF-A0A9D6LC43-F1
#
_entry.id   AF-A0A9D6LC43-F1
#
_cell.length_a   1.000
_cell.length_b   1.000
_cell.length_c   1.000
_cell.angle_alpha   90.00
_cell.angle_beta   90.00
_cell.angle_gamma   90.00
#
_symmetry.space_group_name_H-M   'P 1'
#
loop_
_entity.id
_entity.type
_entity.pdbx_description
1 polymer ?
#
loop_
_entity_poly.entity_id
_entity_poly.type
_entity_poly.pdbx_seq_one_letter_code
_entity_poly.pdbx_strand_id
1 'polypeptide(L)' 'DLAQRAKFAGIQEWLSFYFKCPMAAQGLQPEHDLFVQQLKLQNTLRFLGDEEIINHLGLTYYGVNEESNPSAHL' A
#
# COMPACT_ATOMS: atom_id res chain seq x y z
N ASP A 1 15.30 9.62 -3.42
CA ASP A 1 15.12 10.93 -2.77
C ASP A 1 13.97 10.91 -1.77
N LEU A 2 12.70 10.83 -2.19
CA LEU A 2 11.54 10.80 -1.27
C LEU A 2 11.61 9.68 -0.21
N ALA A 3 11.85 8.43 -0.60
CA ALA A 3 11.97 7.30 0.33
C ALA A 3 13.04 7.53 1.41
N GLN A 4 14.18 8.11 1.02
CA GLN A 4 15.28 8.42 1.94
C GLN A 4 14.90 9.55 2.90
N ARG A 5 14.21 10.59 2.42
CA ARG A 5 13.69 11.69 3.27
C ARG A 5 12.65 11.17 4.27
N ALA A 6 11.84 10.20 3.85
CA ALA A 6 10.87 9.50 4.67
C ALA A 6 11.50 8.44 5.61
N LYS A 7 12.83 8.30 5.64
CA LYS A 7 13.56 7.29 6.42
C LYS A 7 13.20 5.84 6.06
N PHE A 8 12.68 5.60 4.87
CA PHE A 8 12.43 4.25 4.38
C PHE A 8 13.74 3.61 3.91
N ALA A 9 13.93 2.33 4.23
CA ALA A 9 15.10 1.55 3.86
C ALA A 9 14.68 0.20 3.28
N GLY A 10 15.59 -0.47 2.55
CA GLY A 10 15.32 -1.77 1.94
C GLY A 10 14.49 -1.70 0.66
N ILE A 11 13.79 -2.79 0.35
CA ILE A 11 13.02 -2.98 -0.89
C ILE A 11 11.75 -2.13 -0.82
N GLN A 12 11.60 -1.21 -1.78
CA GLN A 12 10.47 -0.29 -1.86
C GLN A 12 9.39 -0.85 -2.80
N GLU A 13 8.61 -1.83 -2.33
CA GLU A 13 7.62 -2.54 -3.17
C GLU A 13 6.51 -1.61 -3.70
N TRP A 14 6.23 -0.49 -3.04
CA TRP A 14 5.25 0.50 -3.51
C TRP A 14 5.71 1.27 -4.77
N LEU A 15 7.00 1.23 -5.11
CA LEU A 15 7.50 1.75 -6.39
C LEU A 15 7.34 0.76 -7.55
N SER A 16 6.87 -0.46 -7.29
CA SER A 16 6.66 -1.51 -8.30
C SER A 16 5.81 -1.06 -9.48
N PHE A 17 4.89 -0.11 -9.26
CA PHE A 17 4.05 0.48 -10.30
C PHE A 17 4.83 1.02 -11.52
N TYR A 18 6.07 1.48 -11.31
CA TYR A 18 6.89 2.06 -12.39
C TYR A 18 7.83 1.04 -13.07
N PHE A 19 7.89 -0.20 -12.58
CA PHE A 19 8.87 -1.19 -13.04
C PHE A 19 8.22 -2.37 -13.75
N LYS A 20 8.84 -2.81 -14.86
CA LYS A 20 8.42 -4.03 -15.58
C LYS A 20 8.70 -5.31 -14.78
N CYS A 21 9.77 -5.30 -14.00
CA CYS A 21 10.20 -6.43 -13.17
C CYS A 21 10.34 -5.95 -11.72
N PRO A 22 9.24 -5.95 -10.95
CA PRO A 22 9.26 -5.50 -9.57
C PRO A 22 10.09 -6.43 -8.68
N MET A 23 10.76 -5.84 -7.69
CA MET A 23 11.49 -6.59 -6.66
C MET A 23 10.57 -6.86 -5.48
N ALA A 24 10.62 -8.08 -4.95
CA ALA A 24 9.90 -8.48 -3.75
C ALA A 24 10.88 -9.03 -2.71
N ALA A 25 10.44 -9.10 -1.45
CA ALA A 25 11.22 -9.75 -0.41
C ALA A 25 11.42 -11.25 -0.72
N GLN A 26 12.50 -11.83 -0.20
CA GLN A 26 12.84 -13.23 -0.44
C GLN A 26 11.69 -14.16 0.00
N GLY A 27 11.22 -15.02 -0.91
CA GLY A 27 10.11 -15.94 -0.66
C GLY A 27 8.73 -15.41 -1.06
N LEU A 28 8.62 -14.13 -1.45
CA LEU A 28 7.39 -13.55 -1.99
C LEU A 28 7.43 -13.49 -3.51
N GLN A 29 6.28 -13.71 -4.15
CA GLN A 29 6.12 -13.43 -5.57
C GLN A 29 5.91 -11.93 -5.78
N PRO A 30 6.60 -11.30 -6.75
CA PRO A 30 6.34 -9.91 -7.08
C PRO A 30 4.90 -9.72 -7.54
N GLU A 31 4.25 -8.69 -7.02
CA GLU A 31 2.92 -8.27 -7.47
C GLU A 31 3.03 -7.74 -8.90
N HIS A 32 2.18 -8.21 -9.81
CA HIS A 32 2.15 -7.79 -11.21
C HIS A 32 0.82 -7.13 -11.62
N ASP A 33 -0.18 -7.11 -10.73
CA ASP A 33 -1.42 -6.38 -10.97
C ASP A 33 -1.20 -4.86 -10.80
N LEU A 34 -1.41 -4.12 -11.89
CA LEU A 34 -1.23 -2.66 -11.93
C LEU A 34 -2.16 -1.91 -10.97
N PHE A 35 -3.37 -2.40 -10.71
CA PHE A 35 -4.30 -1.75 -9.79
C PHE A 35 -3.86 -1.93 -8.34
N VAL A 36 -3.37 -3.12 -7.99
CA VAL A 36 -2.82 -3.39 -6.66
C VAL A 36 -1.53 -2.59 -6.43
N GLN A 37 -0.67 -2.50 -7.44
CA GLN A 37 0.54 -1.66 -7.38
C GLN A 37 0.19 -0.17 -7.24
N GLN A 38 -0.81 0.32 -7.98
CA GLN A 38 -1.30 1.69 -7.88
C GLN A 38 -1.87 2.00 -6.49
N LEU A 39 -2.65 1.07 -5.93
CA LEU A 39 -3.19 1.20 -4.57
C LEU A 39 -2.07 1.26 -3.53
N LYS A 40 -1.06 0.38 -3.62
CA LYS A 40 0.12 0.39 -2.74
C LYS A 40 0.87 1.73 -2.81
N LEU A 41 1.04 2.27 -4.03
CA LEU A 41 1.65 3.59 -4.23
C LEU A 41 0.84 4.69 -3.55
N GLN A 42 -0.46 4.77 -3.82
CA GLN A 42 -1.34 5.79 -3.26
C GLN A 42 -1.40 5.72 -1.73
N ASN A 43 -1.58 4.53 -1.17
CA ASN A 43 -1.62 4.32 0.28
C ASN A 43 -0.30 4.71 0.95
N THR A 44 0.84 4.42 0.31
CA THR A 44 2.14 4.83 0.84
C THR A 44 2.28 6.35 0.84
N LEU A 45 1.81 7.03 -0.21
CA LEU A 45 1.82 8.50 -0.25
C LEU A 45 0.86 9.12 0.77
N ARG A 46 -0.32 8.54 0.97
CA ARG A 46 -1.28 8.97 2.01
C ARG A 46 -0.67 8.85 3.40
N PHE A 47 -0.03 7.71 3.69
CA PHE A 47 0.71 7.51 4.93
C PHE A 47 1.82 8.55 5.14
N LEU A 48 2.59 8.88 4.09
CA LEU A 48 3.60 9.94 4.16
C LEU A 48 3.00 11.35 4.35
N GLY A 49 1.76 11.56 3.90
CA GLY A 49 1.00 12.80 4.06
C GLY A 49 0.17 12.87 5.34
N ASP A 50 0.30 11.89 6.24
CA ASP A 50 -0.51 11.78 7.47
C ASP A 50 -2.03 11.68 7.19
N GLU A 51 -2.39 11.13 6.03
CA GLU A 51 -3.77 10.85 5.62
C GLU A 51 -4.16 9.39 5.89
N GLU A 52 -5.45 9.16 6.11
CA GLU A 52 -6.02 7.83 6.30
C GLU A 52 -5.85 6.94 5.06
N ILE A 53 -5.42 5.70 5.28
CA ILE A 53 -5.14 4.69 4.24
C ILE A 53 -6.46 4.20 3.61
N ILE A 54 -6.44 3.94 2.30
CA ILE A 54 -7.59 3.34 1.62
C ILE A 54 -7.54 1.83 1.87
N ASN A 55 -8.41 1.34 2.73
CA ASN A 55 -8.64 -0.10 2.87
C ASN A 55 -9.65 -0.58 1.83
N HIS A 56 -9.51 -1.84 1.42
CA HIS A 56 -10.06 -2.44 0.19
C HIS A 56 -11.60 -2.43 0.07
N LEU A 57 -12.34 -1.99 1.08
CA LEU A 57 -13.78 -1.83 0.96
C LEU A 57 -14.18 -0.60 0.15
N GLY A 58 -13.33 0.44 0.06
CA GLY A 58 -13.74 1.73 -0.54
C GLY A 58 -14.94 2.39 0.18
N LEU A 59 -15.31 1.87 1.35
CA LEU A 59 -16.44 2.32 2.16
C LEU A 59 -16.01 3.28 3.28
N THR A 60 -14.71 3.50 3.47
CA THR A 60 -14.17 4.49 4.42
C THR A 60 -14.62 5.91 4.07
N TYR A 61 -14.80 6.24 2.78
CA TYR A 61 -15.42 7.52 2.36
C TYR A 61 -16.86 7.69 2.87
N TYR A 62 -17.55 6.58 3.16
CA TYR A 62 -18.89 6.55 3.74
C TYR A 62 -18.90 6.32 5.26
N GLY A 63 -17.74 6.41 5.93
CA GLY A 63 -17.62 6.24 7.38
C GLY A 63 -17.67 4.78 7.86
N VAL A 64 -17.45 3.81 6.98
CA VAL A 64 -17.35 2.40 7.36
C VAL A 64 -15.88 2.02 7.52
N ASN A 65 -15.46 1.89 8.77
CA ASN A 65 -14.09 1.50 9.13
C ASN A 65 -14.04 -0.02 9.36
N GLU A 66 -12.99 -0.69 8.88
CA GLU A 66 -12.80 -2.15 9.06
C GLU A 66 -12.76 -2.56 10.54
N GLU A 67 -12.30 -1.66 11.41
CA GLU A 67 -12.30 -1.83 12.88
C GLU A 67 -13.71 -1.99 13.47
N SER A 68 -14.75 -1.58 12.75
CA SER A 68 -16.16 -1.75 13.15
C SER A 68 -16.74 -3.11 12.77
N ASN A 69 -16.01 -3.94 12.01
CA ASN A 69 -16.47 -5.27 11.61
C ASN A 69 -15.89 -6.33 12.55
N PRO A 70 -16.69 -6.88 13.50
CA PRO A 70 -16.22 -7.92 14.43
C PRO A 70 -15.84 -9.25 13.73
N SER A 71 -16.06 -9.36 12.41
CA SER A 71 -15.76 -10.56 11.63
C SER A 71 -14.37 -10.54 10.96
N ALA A 72 -13.64 -9.42 10.98
CA ALA A 72 -12.35 -9.27 10.29
C ALA A 72 -11.14 -9.78 11.12
N HIS A 73 -11.36 -10.19 12.37
CA HIS A 73 -10.34 -10.72 13.28
C HIS A 73 -10.36 -12.26 13.42
N LEU A 74 -11.03 -12.97 12.51
CA LEU A 74 -11.02 -14.43 12.38
C LEU A 74 -10.31 -14.84 11.10
#